data_AF-A0A963JIJ5-F1
#
_entry.id   AF-A0A963JIJ5-F1
#
_cell.length_a   1.000
_cell.length_b   1.000
_cell.length_c   1.000
_cell.angle_alpha   90.00
_cell.angle_beta   90.00
_cell.angle_gamma   90.00
#
_symmetry.space_group_name_H-M   'P 1'
#
loop_
_entity.id
_entity.type
_entity.pdbx_description
1 polymer ?
#
loop_
_entity_poly.entity_id
_entity_poly.type
_entity_poly.pdbx_seq_one_letter_code
_entity_poly.pdbx_strand_id
1 'polypeptide(L)'
;MQTTVVVATGGTIAGSAARADDAVGYTAGVLDAGALLAAVPPLAGLPIEAETLARLDSRDMDHATWAALARRLRALQARPEVGGVVVTHGTDTL
;
A
#
# COMPACT_ATOMS: atom_id res chain seq x y z
N MET A 1 -0.85 -8.70 21.42
CA MET A 1 -0.50 -9.16 20.05
C MET A 1 0.32 -8.06 19.40
N GLN A 2 1.30 -8.42 18.57
CA GLN A 2 1.99 -7.44 17.74
C GLN A 2 1.10 -7.06 16.56
N THR A 3 1.17 -5.79 16.14
CA THR A 3 0.39 -5.22 15.04
C THR A 3 1.19 -5.26 13.75
N THR A 4 0.53 -5.57 12.63
CA THR A 4 1.09 -5.39 11.29
C THR A 4 0.64 -4.06 10.72
N VAL A 5 1.53 -3.29 10.10
CA VAL A 5 1.15 -2.04 9.42
C VAL A 5 1.23 -2.24 7.91
N VAL A 6 0.17 -1.93 7.19
CA VAL A 6 0.15 -1.89 5.72
C VAL A 6 0.35 -0.45 5.26
N VAL A 7 1.43 -0.19 4.53
CA VAL A 7 1.75 1.11 3.94
C VAL A 7 1.53 1.04 2.44
N ALA A 8 0.50 1.72 1.95
CA ALA A 8 0.18 1.78 0.52
C ALA A 8 0.91 2.92 -0.18
N THR A 9 1.47 2.62 -1.35
CA THR A 9 2.12 3.59 -2.24
C THR A 9 1.44 3.71 -3.62
N GLY A 10 0.50 2.82 -3.92
CA GLY A 10 -0.28 2.81 -5.15
C GLY A 10 -0.07 1.50 -5.93
N GLY A 11 0.21 1.64 -7.23
CA GLY A 11 0.40 0.51 -8.14
C GLY A 11 -0.89 -0.12 -8.66
N THR A 12 -0.73 -1.13 -9.49
CA THR A 12 -1.83 -1.94 -10.06
C THR A 12 -2.67 -2.63 -9.00
N ILE A 13 -2.06 -3.04 -7.88
CA ILE A 13 -2.78 -3.66 -6.75
C ILE A 13 -3.84 -2.73 -6.17
N ALA A 14 -3.58 -1.42 -6.18
CA ALA A 14 -4.51 -0.35 -5.81
C ALA A 14 -5.22 0.24 -7.03
N GLY A 15 -5.14 -0.40 -8.19
CA GLY A 15 -5.70 0.10 -9.43
C GLY A 15 -7.19 -0.18 -9.56
N SER A 16 -7.84 0.52 -10.49
CA SER A 16 -9.23 0.27 -10.87
C SER A 16 -9.38 0.41 -12.38
N ALA A 17 -10.25 -0.43 -12.95
CA ALA A 17 -10.63 -0.39 -14.36
C ALA A 17 -12.16 -0.29 -14.48
N ALA A 18 -12.64 0.29 -15.57
CA ALA A 18 -14.07 0.42 -15.81
C ALA A 18 -14.78 -0.93 -16.04
N ARG A 19 -14.02 -1.95 -16.44
CA ARG A 19 -14.52 -3.31 -16.68
C ARG A 19 -13.60 -4.34 -16.04
N ALA A 20 -14.20 -5.43 -15.55
CA ALA A 20 -13.47 -6.51 -14.90
C ALA A 20 -12.54 -7.30 -15.85
N ASP A 21 -12.81 -7.27 -17.16
CA ASP A 21 -12.01 -7.95 -18.19
C ASP A 21 -10.89 -7.06 -18.77
N ASP A 22 -10.79 -5.80 -18.35
CA ASP A 22 -9.76 -4.88 -18.83
C ASP A 22 -8.50 -4.95 -17.95
N ALA A 23 -7.57 -5.81 -18.35
CA ALA A 23 -6.31 -6.01 -17.66
C ALA A 23 -5.25 -4.93 -17.97
N VAL A 24 -5.51 -4.01 -18.92
CA VAL A 24 -4.50 -3.05 -19.41
C VAL A 24 -4.93 -1.61 -19.17
N GLY A 25 -6.20 -1.27 -19.43
CA GLY A 25 -6.79 0.07 -19.30
C GLY A 25 -7.18 0.44 -17.87
N TYR A 26 -6.42 0.01 -16.87
CA TYR A 26 -6.64 0.40 -15.48
C TYR A 26 -5.92 1.72 -15.15
N THR A 27 -6.40 2.41 -14.12
CA THR A 27 -5.68 3.53 -13.49
C THR A 27 -5.03 3.01 -12.20
N ALA A 28 -3.71 3.15 -12.06
CA ALA A 28 -2.97 2.73 -10.86
C ALA A 28 -3.28 3.63 -9.65
N GLY A 29 -3.16 3.08 -8.43
CA GLY A 29 -3.21 3.88 -7.19
C GLY A 29 -4.55 4.56 -6.88
N VAL A 30 -5.66 4.10 -7.44
CA VAL A 30 -7.00 4.65 -7.18
C VAL A 30 -7.47 4.34 -5.76
N LEU A 31 -7.24 3.12 -5.28
CA LEU A 31 -7.65 2.65 -3.96
C LEU A 31 -6.66 3.09 -2.88
N ASP A 32 -7.17 3.41 -1.69
CA ASP A 32 -6.34 3.59 -0.49
C ASP A 32 -6.12 2.26 0.26
N ALA A 33 -5.23 2.28 1.26
CA ALA A 33 -4.90 1.09 2.06
C ALA A 33 -6.12 0.48 2.76
N GLY A 34 -7.08 1.30 3.21
CA GLY A 34 -8.28 0.83 3.90
C GLY A 34 -9.20 0.06 2.95
N ALA A 35 -9.40 0.59 1.73
CA ALA A 35 -10.17 -0.06 0.68
C ALA A 35 -9.54 -1.41 0.27
N LEU A 36 -8.20 -1.46 0.17
CA LEU A 36 -7.49 -2.72 -0.09
C LEU A 36 -7.73 -3.78 0.99
N LEU A 37 -7.67 -3.38 2.27
CA LEU A 37 -7.93 -4.31 3.37
C LEU A 37 -9.40 -4.76 3.42
N ALA A 38 -10.34 -3.84 3.18
CA ALA A 38 -11.76 -4.16 3.14
C ALA A 38 -12.13 -5.16 2.03
N ALA A 39 -11.36 -5.17 0.93
CA ALA A 39 -11.51 -6.13 -0.16
C ALA A 39 -11.05 -7.56 0.20
N VAL A 40 -10.43 -7.77 1.37
CA VAL A 40 -9.96 -9.08 1.84
C VAL A 40 -10.62 -9.42 3.19
N PRO A 41 -11.88 -9.90 3.19
CA PRO A 41 -12.63 -10.17 4.43
C PRO A 41 -11.93 -11.04 5.49
N PRO A 42 -11.11 -12.05 5.13
CA PRO A 42 -10.36 -12.82 6.12
C PRO A 42 -9.39 -12.02 7.00
N LEU A 43 -9.02 -10.80 6.59
CA LEU A 43 -8.16 -9.91 7.39
C LEU A 43 -8.93 -9.13 8.47
N ALA A 44 -10.27 -9.11 8.41
CA ALA A 44 -11.09 -8.38 9.37
C ALA A 44 -10.88 -8.91 10.80
N GLY A 45 -10.67 -7.98 11.75
CA GLY A 45 -10.46 -8.30 13.16
C GLY A 45 -9.04 -8.72 13.54
N LEU A 46 -8.13 -8.85 12.57
CA LEU A 46 -6.70 -8.97 12.84
C LEU A 46 -6.11 -7.62 13.27
N PRO A 47 -5.03 -7.58 14.07
CA PRO A 47 -4.37 -6.35 14.48
C PRO A 47 -3.57 -5.77 13.30
N ILE A 48 -4.26 -5.12 12.37
CA ILE A 48 -3.70 -4.51 11.17
C ILE A 48 -4.02 -3.01 11.19
N GLU A 49 -2.98 -2.18 11.11
CA GLU A 49 -3.09 -0.75 10.84
C GLU A 49 -2.89 -0.50 9.34
N ALA A 50 -3.61 0.47 8.78
CA ALA A 50 -3.53 0.82 7.37
C ALA A 50 -3.13 2.28 7.21
N GLU A 51 -2.16 2.55 6.35
CA GLU A 51 -1.69 3.89 6.02
C GLU A 51 -1.51 4.02 4.51
N THR A 52 -1.92 5.15 3.94
CA THR A 52 -1.66 5.48 2.54
C THR A 52 -0.62 6.59 2.49
N LEU A 53 0.59 6.25 2.07
CA LEU A 53 1.69 7.19 1.89
C LEU A 53 1.58 7.91 0.54
N ALA A 54 1.23 7.17 -0.50
CA ALA A 54 1.13 7.66 -1.86
C ALA A 54 0.06 6.88 -2.65
N ARG A 55 -0.34 7.45 -3.79
CA ARG A 55 -1.29 6.89 -4.75
C ARG A 55 -0.76 7.09 -6.16
N LEU A 56 0.30 6.37 -6.49
CA LEU A 56 1.07 6.56 -7.72
C LEU A 56 1.07 5.33 -8.60
N ASP A 57 1.28 5.53 -9.91
CA ASP A 57 1.93 4.52 -10.74
C ASP A 57 3.39 4.40 -10.29
N SER A 58 3.92 3.18 -10.16
CA SER A 58 5.30 2.98 -9.67
C SER A 58 6.34 3.69 -10.56
N ARG A 59 6.06 3.89 -11.85
CA ARG A 59 6.93 4.64 -12.76
C ARG A 59 7.10 6.11 -12.38
N ASP A 60 6.14 6.66 -11.63
CA ASP A 60 6.15 8.05 -11.18
C ASP A 60 6.76 8.22 -9.78
N MET A 61 7.33 7.15 -9.20
CA MET A 61 8.02 7.22 -7.92
C MET A 61 9.31 8.01 -8.00
N ASP A 62 9.25 9.26 -7.54
CA ASP A 62 10.41 10.12 -7.45
C ASP A 62 11.26 9.84 -6.19
N HIS A 63 12.48 10.41 -6.17
CA HIS A 63 13.41 10.25 -5.06
C HIS A 63 12.85 10.79 -3.73
N ALA A 64 12.01 11.83 -3.78
CA ALA A 64 11.41 12.42 -2.59
C ALA A 64 10.39 11.47 -1.94
N THR A 65 9.59 10.79 -2.75
CA THR A 65 8.59 9.81 -2.32
C THR A 65 9.28 8.56 -1.78
N TRP A 66 10.35 8.08 -2.44
CA TRP A 66 11.18 7.00 -1.91
C TRP A 66 11.79 7.35 -0.55
N ALA A 67 12.33 8.56 -0.40
CA ALA A 67 12.88 9.02 0.87
C ALA A 67 11.80 9.14 1.96
N ALA A 68 10.58 9.57 1.59
CA ALA A 68 9.44 9.60 2.50
C ALA A 68 9.05 8.20 2.98
N LEU A 69 8.98 7.22 2.07
CA LEU A 69 8.72 5.82 2.40
C LEU A 69 9.78 5.29 3.37
N ALA A 70 11.07 5.46 3.06
CA ALA A 70 12.16 5.00 3.91
C ALA A 70 12.10 5.61 5.32
N ARG A 71 11.83 6.91 5.44
CA ARG A 71 11.64 7.58 6.75
C ARG A 71 10.45 7.00 7.50
N ARG A 72 9.33 6.78 6.81
CA ARG A 72 8.12 6.26 7.44
C ARG A 72 8.31 4.83 7.94
N LEU A 73 8.92 3.97 7.15
CA LEU A 73 9.23 2.59 7.55
C LEU A 73 10.13 2.55 8.79
N ARG A 74 11.15 3.41 8.87
CA ARG A 74 12.00 3.51 10.07
C ARG A 74 11.21 3.95 11.31
N ALA A 75 10.30 4.92 11.16
CA ALA A 75 9.46 5.37 12.25
C ALA A 75 8.50 4.26 12.73
N LEU A 76 7.97 3.45 11.81
CA LEU A 76 7.12 2.31 12.15
C LEU A 76 7.91 1.20 12.85
N GLN A 77 9.12 0.88 12.36
CA GLN A 77 9.99 -0.12 12.98
C GLN A 77 10.48 0.27 14.40
N ALA A 78 10.48 1.56 14.73
CA ALA A 78 10.82 2.04 16.07
C ALA A 78 9.69 1.83 17.10
N ARG A 79 8.48 1.48 16.66
CA ARG A 79 7.32 1.24 17.52
C ARG A 79 7.37 -0.19 18.09
N PRO A 80 7.50 -0.39 19.41
CA PRO A 80 7.62 -1.73 20.01
C PRO A 80 6.44 -2.66 19.76
N GLU A 81 5.25 -2.11 19.50
CA GLU A 81 4.04 -2.86 19.21
C GLU A 81 3.92 -3.31 17.75
N VAL A 82 4.73 -2.77 16.84
CA VAL A 82 4.71 -3.12 15.41
C VAL A 82 5.61 -4.32 15.16
N GLY A 83 5.01 -5.46 14.82
CA GLY A 83 5.74 -6.70 14.53
C GLY A 83 6.16 -6.87 13.08
N GLY A 84 5.61 -6.06 12.17
CA GLY A 84 5.94 -6.12 10.75
C GLY A 84 5.28 -5.01 9.95
N VAL A 85 5.86 -4.74 8.78
CA VAL A 85 5.31 -3.78 7.81
C VAL A 85 5.19 -4.45 6.45
N VAL A 86 4.03 -4.32 5.83
CA VAL A 86 3.77 -4.73 4.44
C VAL A 86 3.65 -3.47 3.60
N VAL A 87 4.34 -3.41 2.45
CA VAL A 87 4.21 -2.30 1.51
C VAL A 87 3.46 -2.79 0.28
N THR A 88 2.38 -2.09 -0.09
CA THR A 88 1.75 -2.29 -1.40
C THR A 88 2.32 -1.29 -2.39
N HIS A 89 2.74 -1.77 -3.56
CA HIS A 89 3.48 -1.01 -4.55
C HIS A 89 3.16 -1.48 -5.97
N GLY A 90 3.45 -0.64 -6.96
CA GLY A 90 3.35 -1.01 -8.38
C GLY A 90 4.53 -1.89 -8.81
N THR A 91 4.34 -2.68 -9.85
CA THR A 91 5.31 -3.71 -10.25
C THR A 91 6.52 -3.16 -10.99
N ASP A 92 6.41 -1.99 -11.63
CA ASP A 92 7.40 -1.53 -12.59
C ASP A 92 8.71 -1.10 -11.92
N THR A 93 8.64 -0.69 -10.65
CA THR A 93 9.82 -0.24 -9.86
C THR A 93 9.86 -0.86 -8.45
N LEU A 94 9.19 -2.00 -8.24
CA LEU A 94 9.28 -2.75 -6.99
C LEU A 94 10.71 -3.29 -6.77
#